data_AF-A0A8S3ZF99-F1
#
_entry.id   AF-A0A8S3ZF99-F1
#
_cell.length_a   1.000
_cell.length_b   1.000
_cell.length_c   1.000
_cell.angle_alpha   90.00
_cell.angle_beta   90.00
_cell.angle_gamma   90.00
#
_symmetry.space_group_name_H-M   'P 1'
#
loop_
_entity.id
_entity.type
_entity.pdbx_description
1 polymer ?
#
loop_
_entity_poly.entity_id
_entity_poly.type
_entity_poly.pdbx_seq_one_letter_code
_entity_poly.pdbx_strand_id
1 'polypeptide(L)' 'VVSKSDINQMTAENIAIVFGPNIAWPKGHVNLITVEHSVRLTLILVKHFDEVFVR' A
#
# COMPACT_ATOMS: atom_id res chain seq x y z
N VAL A 1 -1.66 -3.68 -12.51
CA VAL A 1 -1.75 -4.79 -11.53
C VAL A 1 -3.14 -4.84 -10.92
N VAL A 2 -3.57 -3.81 -10.18
CA VAL A 2 -4.90 -3.72 -9.55
C VAL A 2 -6.05 -3.84 -10.56
N SER A 3 -5.94 -3.22 -11.74
CA SER A 3 -6.95 -3.31 -12.81
C SER A 3 -7.13 -4.72 -13.41
N LYS A 4 -6.31 -5.69 -13.00
CA LYS A 4 -6.37 -7.11 -13.41
C LYS A 4 -6.56 -8.03 -12.19
N SER A 5 -7.15 -7.51 -11.12
CA SER A 5 -7.36 -8.24 -9.86
C SER A 5 -8.30 -9.44 -9.99
N ASP A 6 -9.18 -9.43 -10.99
CA ASP A 6 -10.02 -10.56 -11.38
C ASP A 6 -9.21 -11.81 -11.77
N ILE A 7 -8.04 -11.60 -12.39
CA ILE A 7 -7.15 -12.67 -12.83
C ILE A 7 -6.09 -12.98 -11.76
N ASN A 8 -5.42 -11.95 -11.24
CA ASN A 8 -4.25 -12.13 -10.38
C ASN A 8 -4.57 -12.09 -8.88
N GLN A 9 -5.81 -11.82 -8.48
CA GLN A 9 -6.26 -11.71 -7.09
C GLN A 9 -5.56 -10.61 -6.27
N MET A 10 -4.83 -9.69 -6.91
CA MET A 10 -4.13 -8.58 -6.26
C MET A 10 -4.98 -7.32 -6.28
N THR A 11 -5.93 -7.25 -5.34
CA THR A 11 -6.68 -6.01 -5.03
C THR A 11 -5.74 -4.91 -4.53
N ALA A 12 -6.24 -3.67 -4.45
CA ALA A 12 -5.47 -2.55 -3.88
C ALA A 12 -5.04 -2.83 -2.43
N GLU A 13 -5.91 -3.49 -1.65
CA GLU A 13 -5.64 -3.94 -0.27
C GLU A 13 -4.52 -4.97 -0.23
N ASN A 14 -4.57 -6.00 -1.09
CA ASN A 14 -3.53 -7.03 -1.15
C ASN A 14 -2.17 -6.44 -1.56
N ILE A 15 -2.18 -5.49 -2.52
CA ILE A 15 -0.99 -4.74 -2.90
C ILE A 15 -0.47 -3.91 -1.73
N ALA A 16 -1.35 -3.19 -1.02
CA ALA A 16 -0.95 -2.35 0.10
C ALA A 16 -0.32 -3.14 1.25
N ILE A 17 -0.81 -4.36 1.52
CA ILE A 17 -0.26 -5.24 2.57
C ILE A 17 1.19 -5.62 2.25
N VAL A 18 1.48 -6.02 1.01
CA VAL A 18 2.84 -6.47 0.62
C VAL A 18 3.79 -5.33 0.27
N PHE A 19 3.29 -4.21 -0.26
CA PHE A 19 4.11 -3.03 -0.61
C PHE A 19 4.25 -2.01 0.51
N GLY A 20 3.30 -1.94 1.45
CA GLY A 20 3.32 -1.03 2.61
C GLY A 20 4.69 -0.94 3.29
N PRO A 21 5.24 -2.07 3.76
CA PRO A 21 6.53 -2.07 4.44
C PRO A 21 7.72 -1.74 3.51
N ASN A 22 7.60 -1.98 2.21
CA ASN A 22 8.64 -1.66 1.23
C ASN A 22 8.66 -0.17 0.84
N ILE A 23 7.54 0.54 1.01
CA ILE A 23 7.41 1.98 0.74
C ILE A 23 7.82 2.79 1.95
N ALA A 24 7.37 2.39 3.14
CA ALA A 24 7.71 3.05 4.39
C ALA A 24 7.98 2.00 5.47
N TRP A 25 9.20 2.02 6.01
CA TRP A 25 9.58 1.17 7.13
C TRP A 25 9.83 2.03 8.37
N PRO A 26 9.07 1.83 9.46
CA PRO A 26 9.28 2.59 10.70
C PRO A 26 10.67 2.29 11.28
N LYS A 27 11.35 3.34 11.74
CA LYS A 27 12.67 3.22 12.40
C LYS A 27 12.48 2.95 13.90
N GLY A 28 13.33 2.12 14.49
CA GLY A 28 13.31 1.81 15.93
C GLY A 28 12.50 0.56 16.26
N HIS A 29 11.73 0.59 17.36
CA HIS A 29 10.89 -0.54 17.76
C HIS A 29 9.70 -0.68 16.80
N VAL A 30 9.82 -1.61 15.86
CA VAL A 30 8.75 -1.95 14.91
C VAL A 30 7.73 -2.83 15.63
N ASN A 31 6.47 -2.41 15.60
CA ASN A 31 5.33 -3.22 16.01
C ASN A 31 4.25 -3.23 14.92
N LEU A 32 3.25 -4.09 15.08
CA LEU A 32 2.21 -4.27 14.08
C LEU A 32 1.45 -2.97 13.76
N ILE A 33 1.25 -2.10 14.75
CA ILE A 33 0.57 -0.81 14.61
C ILE A 33 1.37 0.11 13.68
N THR A 34 2.69 0.18 13.87
CA THR A 34 3.55 1.00 13.01
C THR A 34 3.60 0.51 11.57
N VAL A 35 3.48 -0.80 11.34
CA VAL A 35 3.39 -1.38 9.98
C VAL A 35 2.02 -1.10 9.35
N GLU A 36 0.94 -1.11 10.14
CA GLU A 36 -0.40 -0.78 9.66
C GLU A 36 -0.47 0.63 9.05
N HIS A 37 0.22 1.61 9.64
CA HIS A 37 0.30 2.95 9.07
C HIS A 37 0.93 2.96 7.67
N SER A 38 2.00 2.19 7.45
CA SER A 38 2.62 2.06 6.13
C SER A 38 1.69 1.39 5.12
N VAL A 39 0.95 0.35 5.54
CA VAL A 39 -0.06 -0.30 4.70
C VAL A 39 -1.18 0.67 4.32
N ARG A 40 -1.73 1.41 5.29
CA ARG A 40 -2.79 2.40 5.05
C ARG A 40 -2.32 3.52 4.11
N LEU A 41 -1.11 4.03 4.30
CA LEU A 41 -0.51 5.02 3.40
C LEU A 41 -0.45 4.47 1.97
N THR A 42 0.10 3.28 1.78
CA THR A 42 0.20 2.67 0.45
C THR A 42 -1.17 2.45 -0.18
N LEU A 43 -2.17 2.06 0.60
CA LEU A 43 -3.54 1.91 0.10
C LEU A 43 -4.09 3.22 -0.45
N ILE A 44 -3.86 4.35 0.25
CA ILE A 44 -4.26 5.69 -0.21
C ILE A 44 -3.54 6.03 -1.52
N LEU A 45 -2.22 5.84 -1.58
CA LEU A 45 -1.42 6.11 -2.79
C LEU A 45 -1.90 5.31 -3.99
N VAL A 46 -2.33 4.07 -3.78
CA VAL A 46 -2.83 3.19 -4.85
C VAL A 46 -4.25 3.58 -5.27
N LYS A 47 -5.16 3.85 -4.32
CA LYS A 47 -6.57 4.17 -4.63
C LYS A 47 -6.76 5.56 -5.22
N HIS A 48 -5.96 6.53 -4.80
CA HIS A 48 -6.06 7.93 -5.19
C HIS A 48 -4.85 8.35 -6.05
N PHE A 49 -4.28 7.43 -6.82
CA PHE A 49 -3.04 7.65 -7.56
C PHE A 49 -3.09 8.92 -8.43
N ASP A 50 -4.17 9.09 -9.21
CA ASP A 50 -4.31 10.23 -10.12
C ASP A 50 -4.59 11.57 -9.40
N GLU A 51 -5.04 11.52 -8.14
CA GLU A 51 -5.24 12.72 -7.30
C GLU A 51 -3.95 13.12 -6.58
N VAL A 52 -3.10 12.13 -6.24
CA VAL A 52 -1.86 12.35 -5.48
C VAL A 52 -0.68 12.67 -6.41
N PHE A 53 -0.63 12.08 -7.61
CA PHE A 53 0.49 12.23 -8.54
C PHE A 53 0.07 12.97 -9.81
N VAL A 54 0.74 14.08 -10.09
CA VAL A 54 0.61 14.80 -11.36
C VAL A 54 1.32 14.01 -12.46
N ARG A 55 0.73 13.98 -13.66
CA ARG A 55 1.26 13.30 -14.84
C ARG A 55 2.00 14.25 -15.77
#